data_AF-A0A1H6TYQ5-F1
#
_entry.id   AF-A0A1H6TYQ5-F1
#
_cell.length_a   1.000
_cell.length_b   1.000
_cell.length_c   1.000
_cell.angle_alpha   90.00
_cell.angle_beta   90.00
_cell.angle_gamma   90.00
#
_symmetry.space_group_name_H-M   'P 1'
#
loop_
_entity.id
_entity.type
_entity.pdbx_description
1 polymer ?
#
loop_
_entity_poly.entity_id
_entity_poly.type
_entity_poly.pdbx_seq_one_letter_code
_entity_poly.pdbx_strand_id
1 'polypeptide(L)'
;METLKYKVIRNLVQYNNYCNELIQMLESENPDQYEEEIDLLTVLIEHYDAEHGTLNSDADPVELLKLVMKDHKMKAKDIAELLNVSKGYVSEILNYKKGMSKDVIRKLATRFAMRQEAFNRPYRLEGERMMEEEEDAVPQETLHS
;
A
#
# COMPACT_ATOMS: atom_id res chain seq x y z
N MET A 1 -23.61 10.99 33.80
CA MET A 1 -22.43 10.30 33.27
C MET A 1 -21.81 11.22 32.24
N GLU A 2 -20.53 11.53 32.35
CA GLU A 2 -19.83 12.29 31.32
C GLU A 2 -19.70 11.43 30.06
N THR A 3 -19.99 12.03 28.91
CA THR A 3 -19.86 11.36 27.62
C THR A 3 -18.42 11.53 27.15
N LEU A 4 -17.72 10.42 26.93
CA LEU A 4 -16.37 10.46 26.36
C LEU A 4 -16.40 11.12 24.98
N LYS A 5 -15.54 12.14 24.79
CA LYS A 5 -15.34 12.86 23.52
C LYS A 5 -14.86 11.92 22.41
N TYR A 6 -13.82 11.15 22.70
CA TYR A 6 -13.28 10.12 21.81
C TYR A 6 -13.56 8.71 22.33
N LYS A 7 -13.78 7.78 21.40
CA LYS A 7 -14.07 6.37 21.70
C LYS A 7 -13.16 5.49 20.85
N VAL A 8 -12.99 4.23 21.27
CA VAL A 8 -12.30 3.22 20.45
C VAL A 8 -12.86 3.22 19.03
N ILE A 9 -11.95 3.23 18.05
CA ILE A 9 -12.28 3.24 16.63
C ILE A 9 -12.82 1.86 16.23
N ARG A 10 -13.99 1.81 15.60
CA ARG A 10 -14.66 0.54 15.24
C ARG A 10 -14.91 0.38 13.74
N ASN A 11 -14.66 1.41 12.95
CA ASN A 11 -14.87 1.39 11.51
C ASN A 11 -14.05 2.48 10.81
N LEU A 12 -13.96 2.36 9.49
CA LEU A 12 -13.17 3.25 8.65
C LEU A 12 -13.66 4.71 8.64
N VAL A 13 -14.97 4.95 8.78
CA VAL A 13 -15.51 6.31 8.80
C VAL A 13 -15.02 7.04 10.05
N GLN A 14 -15.07 6.39 11.21
CA GLN A 14 -14.57 6.93 12.46
C GLN A 14 -13.05 7.13 12.41
N TYR A 15 -12.31 6.18 11.85
CA TYR A 15 -10.86 6.30 11.63
C TYR A 15 -10.50 7.54 10.83
N ASN A 16 -11.10 7.71 9.64
CA ASN A 16 -10.82 8.85 8.77
C ASN A 16 -11.18 10.19 9.43
N ASN A 17 -12.28 10.25 10.18
CA ASN A 17 -12.65 11.45 10.92
C ASN A 17 -11.60 11.81 11.97
N TYR A 18 -11.11 10.83 12.73
CA TYR A 18 -10.11 11.04 13.76
C TYR A 18 -8.75 11.44 13.17
N CYS A 19 -8.36 10.87 12.03
CA CYS A 19 -7.16 11.31 11.31
C CYS A 19 -7.28 12.77 10.85
N ASN A 20 -8.45 13.17 10.34
CA ASN A 20 -8.69 14.55 9.90
C ASN A 20 -8.67 15.53 11.09
N GLU A 21 -9.27 15.16 12.22
CA GLU A 21 -9.22 15.97 13.45
C GLU A 21 -7.79 16.12 13.96
N LEU A 22 -7.03 15.03 14.00
CA LEU A 22 -5.61 15.04 14.40
C LEU A 22 -4.79 15.99 13.52
N ILE A 23 -4.96 15.93 12.20
CA ILE A 23 -4.27 16.83 11.26
C ILE A 23 -4.65 18.29 11.55
N GLN A 24 -5.94 18.61 11.74
CA GLN A 24 -6.38 19.97 12.03
C GLN A 24 -5.80 20.51 13.36
N MET A 25 -5.65 19.66 14.38
CA MET A 25 -5.04 20.06 15.65
C MET A 25 -3.55 20.35 15.49
N LEU A 26 -2.83 19.48 14.78
CA LEU A 26 -1.39 19.63 14.49
C LEU A 26 -1.09 20.87 13.62
N GLU A 27 -1.99 21.21 12.70
CA GLU A 27 -1.86 22.37 11.80
C GLU A 27 -2.43 23.67 12.40
N SER A 28 -2.99 23.62 13.62
CA SER A 28 -3.54 24.80 14.27
C SER A 28 -2.47 25.81 14.69
N GLU A 29 -2.85 27.08 14.89
CA GLU A 29 -1.90 28.13 15.30
C GLU A 29 -1.24 27.87 16.66
N ASN A 30 -1.86 27.04 17.50
CA ASN A 30 -1.34 26.68 18.82
C ASN A 30 -1.65 25.20 19.11
N PRO A 31 -0.85 24.25 18.59
CA PRO A 31 -1.11 22.83 18.75
C PRO A 31 -0.97 22.34 20.20
N ASP A 32 -0.17 23.02 21.03
CA ASP A 32 0.07 22.67 22.43
C ASP A 32 -1.23 22.67 23.26
N GLN A 33 -2.25 23.42 22.84
CA GLN A 33 -3.55 23.42 23.53
C GLN A 33 -4.33 22.10 23.37
N TYR A 34 -3.92 21.25 22.43
CA TYR A 34 -4.54 19.97 22.09
C TYR A 34 -3.62 18.78 22.40
N GLU A 35 -2.55 18.96 23.18
CA GLU A 35 -1.54 17.92 23.44
C GLU A 35 -2.18 16.59 23.90
N GLU A 36 -3.07 16.63 24.90
CA GLU A 36 -3.77 15.44 25.40
C GLU A 36 -4.68 14.79 24.35
N GLU A 37 -5.40 15.59 23.55
CA GLU A 37 -6.23 15.08 22.46
C GLU A 37 -5.42 14.46 21.33
N ILE A 38 -4.29 15.09 20.96
CA ILE A 38 -3.37 14.61 19.93
C ILE A 38 -2.80 13.26 20.37
N ASP A 39 -2.33 13.15 21.62
CA ASP A 39 -1.80 11.91 22.17
C ASP A 39 -2.86 10.80 22.17
N LEU A 40 -4.07 11.11 22.64
CA LEU A 40 -5.16 10.13 22.67
C LEU A 40 -5.56 9.67 21.26
N LEU A 41 -5.77 10.61 20.34
CA LEU A 41 -6.15 10.27 18.96
C LEU A 41 -5.05 9.45 18.27
N THR A 42 -3.79 9.79 18.49
CA THR A 42 -2.65 9.02 17.96
C THR A 42 -2.70 7.57 18.43
N VAL A 43 -2.86 7.31 19.73
CA VAL A 43 -2.98 5.95 20.27
C VAL A 43 -4.18 5.19 19.71
N LEU A 44 -5.33 5.86 19.56
CA LEU A 44 -6.54 5.23 19.01
C LEU A 44 -6.39 4.86 17.53
N ILE A 45 -5.76 5.73 16.75
CA ILE A 45 -5.47 5.52 15.32
C ILE A 45 -4.46 4.37 15.17
N GLU A 46 -3.35 4.40 15.92
CA GLU A 46 -2.34 3.34 15.91
C GLU A 46 -2.91 1.98 16.32
N HIS A 47 -3.78 1.94 17.33
CA HIS A 47 -4.48 0.72 17.73
C HIS A 47 -5.34 0.17 16.59
N TYR A 48 -6.14 1.04 15.95
CA TYR A 48 -6.98 0.64 14.84
C TYR A 48 -6.14 0.15 13.65
N ASP A 49 -5.07 0.85 13.31
CA ASP A 49 -4.13 0.47 12.25
C ASP A 49 -3.37 -0.81 12.57
N ALA A 50 -3.04 -1.09 13.83
CA ALA A 50 -2.41 -2.36 14.19
C ALA A 50 -3.36 -3.53 13.89
N GLU A 51 -4.64 -3.39 14.25
CA GLU A 51 -5.70 -4.38 14.04
C GLU A 51 -6.16 -4.49 12.58
N HIS A 52 -6.19 -3.36 11.84
CA HIS A 52 -6.80 -3.24 10.51
C HIS A 52 -5.80 -2.94 9.39
N GLY A 53 -4.49 -2.85 9.70
CA GLY A 53 -3.36 -2.39 8.86
C GLY A 53 -3.03 -3.23 7.63
N THR A 54 -4.02 -3.92 7.10
CA THR A 54 -4.00 -4.64 5.82
C THR A 54 -5.28 -4.43 5.00
N LEU A 55 -6.33 -3.79 5.54
CA LEU A 55 -7.68 -3.88 4.96
C LEU A 55 -8.01 -2.85 3.87
N ASN A 56 -7.21 -1.80 3.64
CA ASN A 56 -7.58 -0.73 2.70
C ASN A 56 -6.61 -0.45 1.56
N SER A 57 -5.58 -1.28 1.37
CA SER A 57 -4.74 -1.15 0.18
C SER A 57 -4.75 -2.44 -0.61
N ASP A 58 -5.78 -2.64 -1.42
CA ASP A 58 -5.68 -3.36 -2.71
C ASP A 58 -4.64 -2.72 -3.67
N ALA A 59 -3.73 -1.91 -3.12
CA ALA A 59 -2.59 -1.36 -3.79
C ALA A 59 -1.77 -2.52 -4.33
N ASP A 60 -1.74 -2.55 -5.65
CA ASP A 60 -0.84 -3.37 -6.41
C ASP A 60 0.59 -3.25 -5.85
N PRO A 61 1.26 -4.37 -5.53
CA PRO A 61 2.56 -4.34 -4.86
C PRO A 61 3.67 -3.72 -5.74
N VAL A 62 3.51 -3.71 -7.07
CA VAL A 62 4.43 -3.05 -7.99
C VAL A 62 4.21 -1.53 -7.98
N GLU A 63 2.95 -1.07 -7.94
CA GLU A 63 2.67 0.36 -7.74
C GLU A 63 3.12 0.86 -6.37
N LEU A 64 2.94 0.05 -5.32
CA LEU A 64 3.50 0.35 -4.00
C LEU A 64 5.03 0.52 -4.07
N LEU A 65 5.72 -0.40 -4.76
CA LEU A 65 7.17 -0.30 -4.96
C LEU A 65 7.56 1.00 -5.68
N LYS A 66 6.82 1.41 -6.72
CA LYS A 66 7.07 2.67 -7.44
C LYS A 66 6.86 3.89 -6.54
N LEU A 67 5.83 3.87 -5.69
CA LEU A 67 5.53 4.94 -4.75
C LEU A 67 6.67 5.11 -3.74
N VAL A 68 7.07 4.04 -3.05
CA VAL A 68 8.17 4.12 -2.07
C VAL A 68 9.50 4.48 -2.75
N MET A 69 9.74 4.03 -3.98
CA MET A 69 10.90 4.48 -4.76
C MET A 69 10.88 5.99 -5.00
N LYS A 70 9.72 6.55 -5.39
CA LYS A 70 9.53 7.98 -5.63
C LYS A 70 9.77 8.79 -4.34
N ASP A 71 9.15 8.39 -3.24
CA ASP A 71 9.23 9.10 -1.96
C ASP A 71 10.65 9.11 -1.40
N HIS A 72 11.37 8.01 -1.57
CA HIS A 72 12.78 7.89 -1.18
C HIS A 72 13.77 8.36 -2.26
N LYS A 73 13.31 8.94 -3.38
CA LYS A 73 14.14 9.38 -4.52
C LYS A 73 15.08 8.29 -5.07
N MET A 74 14.66 7.02 -4.99
CA MET A 74 15.41 5.87 -5.45
C MET A 74 15.12 5.57 -6.93
N LYS A 75 16.14 5.12 -7.65
CA LYS A 75 16.03 4.63 -9.03
C LYS A 75 16.10 3.11 -9.05
N ALA A 76 15.72 2.51 -10.18
CA ALA A 76 15.78 1.04 -10.35
C ALA A 76 17.18 0.44 -10.09
N LYS A 77 18.25 1.21 -10.35
CA LYS A 77 19.63 0.79 -10.01
C LYS A 77 19.83 0.62 -8.49
N ASP A 78 19.26 1.50 -7.69
CA ASP A 78 19.45 1.53 -6.24
C ASP A 78 18.66 0.38 -5.61
N ILE A 79 17.49 0.05 -6.18
CA ILE A 79 16.72 -1.14 -5.81
C ILE A 79 17.45 -2.42 -6.21
N ALA A 80 18.08 -2.46 -7.39
CA ALA A 80 18.85 -3.63 -7.81
C ALA A 80 20.04 -3.90 -6.87
N GLU A 81 20.75 -2.85 -6.47
CA GLU A 81 21.83 -2.91 -5.47
C GLU A 81 21.31 -3.34 -4.09
N LEU A 82 20.22 -2.74 -3.60
CA LEU A 82 19.56 -3.11 -2.34
C LEU A 82 19.18 -4.60 -2.31
N LEU A 83 18.63 -5.12 -3.41
CA LEU A 83 18.15 -6.48 -3.50
C LEU A 83 19.25 -7.48 -3.81
N ASN A 84 20.44 -7.02 -4.22
CA ASN A 84 21.52 -7.82 -4.79
C ASN A 84 21.05 -8.66 -5.99
N VAL A 85 20.38 -8.01 -6.94
CA VAL A 85 19.83 -8.62 -8.16
C VAL A 85 20.20 -7.77 -9.39
N SER A 86 19.94 -8.27 -10.59
CA SER A 86 20.21 -7.51 -11.81
C SER A 86 19.24 -6.35 -12.01
N LYS A 87 19.71 -5.26 -12.65
CA LYS A 87 18.83 -4.14 -13.06
C LYS A 87 17.71 -4.59 -13.99
N GLY A 88 17.99 -5.59 -14.84
CA GLY A 88 16.99 -6.21 -15.71
C GLY A 88 15.84 -6.84 -14.92
N TYR A 89 16.16 -7.60 -13.87
CA TYR A 89 15.14 -8.22 -13.02
C TYR A 89 14.25 -7.19 -12.30
N VAL A 90 14.83 -6.10 -11.79
CA VAL A 90 14.04 -5.00 -11.21
C VAL A 90 13.15 -4.35 -12.27
N SER A 91 13.67 -4.14 -13.48
CA SER A 91 12.89 -3.59 -14.59
C SER A 91 11.74 -4.50 -15.00
N GLU A 92 11.93 -5.81 -15.01
CA GLU A 92 10.86 -6.79 -15.27
C GLU A 92 9.76 -6.72 -14.22
N ILE A 93 10.10 -6.61 -12.94
CA ILE A 93 9.12 -6.44 -11.85
C ILE A 93 8.33 -5.14 -12.05
N LEU A 94 9.02 -4.01 -12.25
CA LEU A 94 8.38 -2.69 -12.39
C LEU A 94 7.45 -2.58 -13.60
N ASN A 95 7.67 -3.41 -14.62
CA ASN A 95 6.85 -3.50 -15.83
C ASN A 95 5.92 -4.72 -15.81
N TYR A 96 5.64 -5.33 -14.66
CA TYR A 96 4.72 -6.47 -14.53
C TYR A 96 5.11 -7.72 -15.33
N LYS A 97 6.35 -7.83 -15.82
CA LYS A 97 6.81 -9.01 -16.56
C LYS A 97 7.18 -10.16 -15.63
N LYS A 98 7.40 -9.88 -14.34
CA LYS A 98 7.84 -10.88 -13.38
C LYS A 98 7.36 -10.64 -11.95
N GLY A 99 7.09 -11.74 -11.27
CA GLY A 99 6.81 -11.79 -9.84
C GLY A 99 8.00 -11.40 -8.96
N MET A 100 7.72 -10.83 -7.79
CA MET A 100 8.70 -10.67 -6.72
C MET A 100 8.94 -12.03 -6.02
N SER A 101 10.20 -12.40 -5.81
CA SER A 101 10.52 -13.59 -5.01
C SER A 101 10.31 -13.32 -3.52
N LYS A 102 10.17 -14.37 -2.69
CA LYS A 102 10.06 -14.23 -1.23
C LYS A 102 11.23 -13.46 -0.61
N ASP A 103 12.44 -13.64 -1.14
CA ASP A 103 13.62 -12.92 -0.66
C ASP A 103 13.53 -11.41 -0.96
N VAL A 104 13.05 -11.06 -2.16
CA VAL A 104 12.80 -9.66 -2.56
C VAL A 104 11.76 -9.03 -1.64
N ILE A 105 10.61 -9.69 -1.47
CA ILE A 105 9.52 -9.23 -0.60
C ILE A 105 10.04 -8.94 0.81
N ARG A 106 10.80 -9.86 1.40
CA ARG A 106 11.37 -9.70 2.74
C ARG A 106 12.34 -8.53 2.83
N LYS A 107 13.22 -8.34 1.84
CA LYS A 107 14.19 -7.24 1.80
C LYS A 107 13.49 -5.88 1.66
N LEU A 108 12.47 -5.77 0.80
CA LEU A 108 11.70 -4.54 0.62
C LEU A 108 10.92 -4.20 1.90
N ALA A 109 10.20 -5.19 2.46
CA ALA A 109 9.47 -5.04 3.71
C ALA A 109 10.38 -4.55 4.84
N THR A 110 11.56 -5.14 4.98
CA THR A 110 12.56 -4.71 5.98
C THR A 110 13.08 -3.31 5.70
N ARG A 111 13.41 -2.98 4.44
CA ARG A 111 13.99 -1.69 4.06
C ARG A 111 13.05 -0.52 4.32
N PHE A 112 11.77 -0.72 4.04
CA PHE A 112 10.73 0.31 4.11
C PHE A 112 9.89 0.23 5.40
N ALA A 113 10.28 -0.63 6.35
CA ALA A 113 9.55 -0.87 7.60
C ALA A 113 8.05 -1.19 7.38
N MET A 114 7.76 -2.02 6.38
CA MET A 114 6.41 -2.43 6.01
C MET A 114 6.17 -3.91 6.30
N ARG A 115 4.89 -4.29 6.42
CA ARG A 115 4.46 -5.69 6.49
C ARG A 115 4.77 -6.40 5.16
N GLN A 116 5.19 -7.66 5.20
CA GLN A 116 5.53 -8.43 3.98
C GLN A 116 4.32 -8.60 3.07
N GLU A 117 3.13 -8.68 3.68
CA GLU A 117 1.83 -8.75 3.02
C GLU A 117 1.63 -7.60 2.04
N ALA A 118 2.21 -6.42 2.28
CA ALA A 118 2.12 -5.28 1.37
C ALA A 118 2.77 -5.54 0.00
N PHE A 119 3.83 -6.37 -0.04
CA PHE A 119 4.54 -6.76 -1.27
C PHE A 119 4.21 -8.19 -1.75
N ASN A 120 3.43 -8.96 -0.98
CA ASN A 120 3.12 -10.37 -1.25
C ASN A 120 1.69 -10.59 -1.78
N ARG A 121 0.95 -9.51 -2.09
CA ARG A 121 -0.37 -9.61 -2.73
C ARG A 121 -0.23 -10.16 -4.16
N PRO A 122 -1.18 -10.96 -4.65
CA PRO A 122 -1.19 -11.38 -6.04
C PRO A 122 -1.43 -10.18 -6.96
N TYR A 123 -0.78 -10.17 -8.12
CA TYR A 123 -0.95 -9.16 -9.16
C TYR A 123 -0.76 -9.80 -10.54
N ARG A 124 -1.51 -9.33 -11.54
CA ARG A 124 -1.45 -9.88 -12.90
C ARG A 124 -0.20 -9.44 -13.63
N LEU A 125 0.49 -10.40 -14.24
CA LEU A 125 1.63 -10.14 -15.09
C LEU A 125 1.18 -9.64 -16.46
N GLU A 126 2.03 -8.86 -17.14
CA GLU A 126 1.74 -8.32 -18.48
C GLU A 126 1.40 -9.42 -19.49
N GLY A 127 2.11 -10.56 -19.45
CA GLY A 127 1.86 -11.69 -20.34
C GLY A 127 0.52 -12.42 -20.07
N GLU A 128 -0.06 -12.27 -18.88
CA GLU A 128 -1.37 -12.85 -18.56
C GLU A 128 -2.51 -11.99 -19.13
N ARG A 129 -2.31 -10.66 -19.20
CA ARG A 129 -3.30 -9.72 -19.74
C ARG A 129 -3.45 -9.84 -21.26
N MET A 130 -2.36 -10.16 -21.96
CA MET A 130 -2.37 -10.32 -23.42
C MET A 130 -3.17 -11.56 -23.86
N MET A 131 -3.21 -12.63 -23.05
CA MET A 131 -3.97 -13.84 -23.39
C MET A 131 -5.48 -13.64 -23.28
N GLU A 132 -5.96 -12.90 -22.28
CA GLU A 132 -7.40 -12.57 -22.14
C GLU A 132 -7.88 -11.69 -23.31
N GLU A 133 -7.09 -10.69 -23.71
CA GLU A 133 -7.44 -9.80 -24.83
C GLU A 133 -7.45 -10.52 -26.20
N GLU A 134 -6.60 -11.54 -26.40
CA GLU A 134 -6.61 -12.38 -27.60
C GLU A 134 -7.79 -13.37 -27.61
N GLU A 135 -8.18 -13.90 -26.44
CA GLU A 135 -9.29 -14.85 -26.30
C GLU A 135 -10.66 -14.17 -26.51
N ASP A 136 -10.82 -12.94 -26.01
CA ASP A 136 -12.01 -12.11 -26.23
C ASP A 136 -12.10 -11.50 -27.64
N ALA A 137 -10.99 -11.46 -28.39
CA ALA A 137 -10.93 -10.91 -29.74
C ALA A 137 -11.30 -11.92 -30.86
N VAL A 138 -11.54 -13.20 -30.53
CA VAL A 138 -11.98 -14.20 -31.50
C VAL A 138 -13.44 -13.92 -31.90
N PRO A 139 -13.74 -13.59 -33.17
CA PRO A 139 -15.12 -13.45 -33.61
C PRO A 139 -15.83 -14.79 -33.43
N GLN A 140 -16.99 -14.79 -32.78
CA GLN A 140 -17.87 -15.96 -32.77
C GLN A 140 -18.35 -16.21 -34.21
N GLU A 141 -17.60 -16.98 -34.99
CA GLU A 141 -18.01 -17.43 -36.31
C GLU A 141 -19.29 -18.26 -36.15
N THR A 142 -20.39 -17.62 -36.54
CA THR A 142 -21.65 -18.15 -37.06
C THR A 142 -21.71 -19.68 -37.21
N LEU A 143 -22.12 -20.35 -36.13
CA LEU A 143 -22.81 -21.63 -36.22
C LEU A 143 -24.31 -21.35 -36.41
N HIS A 144 -24.70 -21.09 -37.65
CA HIS A 144 -26.06 -21.35 -38.12
C HIS A 144 -25.92 -22.01 -39.49
N SER A 145 -25.99 -23.34 -39.47
CA SER A 145 -26.33 -24.16 -40.65
C SER A 145 -27.83 -24.21 -40.84
#